data_AF-Q39LF7-F1
#
_entry.id   AF-Q39LF7-F1
#
_cell.length_a   1.000
_cell.length_b   1.000
_cell.length_c   1.000
_cell.angle_alpha   90.00
_cell.angle_beta   90.00
_cell.angle_gamma   90.00
#
_symmetry.space_group_name_H-M   'P 1'
#
loop_
_entity.id
_entity.type
_entity.pdbx_description
1 polymer ?
#
loop_
_entity_poly.entity_id
_entity_poly.type
_entity_poly.pdbx_seq_one_letter_code
_entity_poly.pdbx_strand_id
1 'polypeptide(L)'
;MWELNMSYLWLAQRLLQSDRASGMFRLGVTADVAAALAALSMKQMNDLASAGQLICALRPSRYGVLSALTRATPPVDLVRVHTAMALAGLALPDEETS
;
A
#
# COMPACT_ATOMS: atom_id res chain seq x y z
N MET A 1 17.24 5.34 -0.77
CA MET A 1 15.84 5.63 -0.33
C MET A 1 15.06 6.28 -1.44
N TRP A 2 15.67 7.27 -2.11
CA TRP A 2 15.11 7.93 -3.29
C TRP A 2 14.58 6.94 -4.34
N GLU A 3 15.37 5.92 -4.69
CA GLU A 3 15.01 4.91 -5.71
C GLU A 3 13.75 4.13 -5.33
N LEU A 4 13.61 3.79 -4.05
CA LEU A 4 12.47 3.04 -3.53
C LEU A 4 11.20 3.91 -3.49
N ASN A 5 11.32 5.15 -3.01
CA ASN A 5 10.23 6.12 -3.02
C ASN A 5 9.75 6.39 -4.45
N MET A 6 10.68 6.61 -5.38
CA MET A 6 10.38 6.78 -6.80
C MET A 6 9.65 5.58 -7.37
N SER A 7 10.19 4.38 -7.15
CA SER A 7 9.60 3.14 -7.65
C SER A 7 8.18 2.95 -7.12
N TYR A 8 7.94 3.30 -5.85
CA TYR A 8 6.61 3.26 -5.25
C TYR A 8 5.64 4.28 -5.88
N LEU A 9 6.05 5.54 -6.06
CA LEU A 9 5.21 6.58 -6.65
C LEU A 9 4.82 6.24 -8.10
N TRP A 10 5.78 5.78 -8.89
CA TRP A 10 5.52 5.34 -10.27
C TRP A 10 4.56 4.15 -10.33
N LEU A 11 4.75 3.14 -9.46
CA LEU A 11 3.84 2.01 -9.37
C LEU A 11 2.43 2.46 -8.96
N ALA A 12 2.33 3.37 -7.98
CA ALA A 12 1.05 3.88 -7.51
C ALA A 12 0.28 4.61 -8.62
N GLN A 13 0.94 5.51 -9.35
CA GLN A 13 0.33 6.20 -10.50
C GLN A 13 -0.12 5.21 -11.57
N ARG A 14 0.73 4.26 -11.95
CA ARG A 14 0.40 3.25 -12.96
C ARG A 14 -0.80 2.39 -12.56
N LEU A 15 -0.86 1.93 -11.31
CA LEU A 15 -1.99 1.15 -10.80
C LEU A 15 -3.28 1.96 -10.84
N LEU A 16 -3.25 3.22 -10.37
CA LEU A 16 -4.41 4.10 -10.29
C LEU A 16 -4.94 4.54 -11.67
N GLN A 17 -4.06 4.70 -12.66
CA GLN A 17 -4.43 5.01 -14.04
C GLN A 17 -5.00 3.79 -14.79
N SER A 18 -4.54 2.59 -14.45
CA SER A 18 -5.02 1.35 -15.11
C SER A 18 -6.38 0.91 -14.58
N ASP A 19 -6.54 0.86 -13.26
CA ASP A 19 -7.80 0.57 -12.58
C ASP A 19 -7.77 1.24 -11.21
N ARG A 20 -8.51 2.34 -11.06
CA ARG A 20 -8.53 3.13 -9.84
C ARG A 20 -9.01 2.33 -8.64
N ALA A 21 -10.06 1.51 -8.79
CA ALA A 21 -10.64 0.76 -7.69
C ALA A 21 -9.67 -0.33 -7.20
N SER A 22 -9.13 -1.13 -8.13
CA SER A 22 -8.12 -2.14 -7.80
C SER A 22 -6.82 -1.51 -7.28
N GLY A 23 -6.42 -0.37 -7.83
CA GLY A 23 -5.24 0.39 -7.40
C GLY A 23 -5.37 0.87 -5.96
N MET A 24 -6.51 1.47 -5.60
CA MET A 24 -6.81 1.89 -4.22
C MET A 24 -6.75 0.71 -3.25
N PHE A 25 -7.39 -0.41 -3.60
CA PHE A 25 -7.39 -1.62 -2.77
C PHE A 25 -5.98 -2.18 -2.54
N ARG A 26 -5.19 -2.28 -3.61
CA ARG A 26 -3.80 -2.79 -3.56
C ARG A 26 -2.87 -1.88 -2.77
N LEU A 27 -2.97 -0.56 -2.99
CA LEU A 27 -2.17 0.43 -2.28
C LEU A 27 -2.63 0.62 -0.83
N GLY A 28 -3.88 0.27 -0.49
CA GLY A 28 -4.45 0.51 0.84
C GLY A 28 -4.65 2.00 1.12
N VAL A 29 -5.09 2.77 0.12
CA VAL A 29 -5.26 4.23 0.21
C VAL A 29 -6.72 4.65 -0.03
N THR A 30 -7.12 5.76 0.58
CA THR A 30 -8.45 6.36 0.39
C THR A 30 -8.58 7.00 -1.00
N ALA A 31 -9.80 7.37 -1.38
CA ALA A 31 -10.07 8.04 -2.65
C ALA A 31 -9.32 9.38 -2.78
N ASP A 32 -9.24 10.15 -1.69
CA ASP A 32 -8.56 11.45 -1.66
C ASP A 32 -7.04 11.29 -1.87
N VAL A 33 -6.42 10.33 -1.16
CA VAL A 33 -4.99 10.02 -1.32
C VAL A 33 -4.72 9.49 -2.73
N ALA A 34 -5.59 8.64 -3.27
CA ALA A 34 -5.48 8.15 -4.65
C ALA A 34 -5.59 9.28 -5.68
N ALA A 35 -6.45 10.28 -5.46
CA ALA A 35 -6.53 11.45 -6.34
C ALA A 35 -5.24 12.28 -6.29
N ALA A 36 -4.71 12.52 -5.08
CA ALA A 36 -3.45 13.24 -4.90
C ALA A 36 -2.26 12.51 -5.56
N LEU A 37 -2.12 11.20 -5.35
CA LEU A 37 -1.06 10.38 -5.96
C LEU A 37 -1.12 10.40 -7.49
N ALA A 38 -2.32 10.24 -8.06
CA ALA A 38 -2.52 10.23 -9.51
C ALA A 38 -2.21 11.60 -10.16
N ALA A 39 -2.34 12.70 -9.41
CA ALA A 39 -2.10 14.06 -9.89
C ALA A 39 -0.64 14.54 -9.73
N LEU A 40 0.24 13.76 -9.09
CA LEU A 40 1.64 14.15 -8.91
C LEU A 40 2.36 14.34 -10.25
N SER A 41 2.96 15.51 -10.44
CA SER A 41 3.91 15.75 -11.52
C SER A 41 5.25 15.05 -11.24
N MET A 42 6.06 14.84 -12.30
CA MET A 42 7.41 14.30 -12.15
C MET A 42 8.29 15.12 -11.19
N LYS A 43 8.14 16.45 -11.19
CA LYS A 43 8.85 17.33 -10.25
C LYS A 43 8.43 17.02 -8.80
N GLN A 44 7.13 16.99 -8.52
CA GLN A 44 6.64 16.70 -7.16
C GLN A 44 7.02 15.30 -6.69
N MET A 45 7.02 14.31 -7.59
CA MET A 45 7.54 12.99 -7.28
C MET A 45 9.02 13.08 -6.87
N ASN A 46 9.86 13.80 -7.65
CA ASN A 46 11.29 13.94 -7.37
C ASN A 46 11.55 14.62 -6.02
N ASP A 47 10.81 15.67 -5.72
CA ASP A 47 10.91 16.38 -4.45
C ASP A 47 10.55 15.45 -3.28
N LEU A 48 9.46 14.69 -3.40
CA LEU A 48 9.00 13.74 -2.38
C LEU A 48 9.96 12.56 -2.20
N ALA A 49 10.50 12.01 -3.29
CA ALA A 49 11.47 10.93 -3.23
C ALA A 49 12.79 11.37 -2.58
N SER A 50 13.15 12.66 -2.69
CA SER A 50 14.37 13.24 -2.14
C SER A 50 14.29 13.58 -0.64
N ALA A 51 13.15 13.33 0.02
CA ALA A 51 12.92 13.65 1.43
C ALA A 51 13.83 12.92 2.44
N GLY A 52 14.64 11.94 1.99
CA GLY A 52 15.56 11.19 2.86
C GLY A 52 14.87 10.27 3.87
N GLN A 53 13.56 10.05 3.73
CA GLN A 53 12.72 9.16 4.52
C GLN A 53 11.91 8.26 3.59
N LEU A 54 11.51 7.08 4.07
CA LEU A 54 10.55 6.24 3.32
C LEU A 54 9.17 6.87 3.38
N ILE A 55 8.53 7.04 2.23
CA ILE A 55 7.19 7.63 2.13
C ILE A 55 6.06 6.61 2.31
N CYS A 56 6.41 5.31 2.25
CA CYS A 56 5.48 4.22 2.42
C CYS A 56 5.83 3.44 3.69
N ALA A 57 4.80 3.08 4.45
CA ALA A 57 4.91 2.22 5.62
C ALA A 57 4.50 0.79 5.26
N LEU A 58 4.97 -0.17 6.06
CA LEU A 58 4.47 -1.54 5.99
C LEU A 58 3.01 -1.58 6.43
N ARG A 59 2.11 -1.93 5.52
CA ARG A 59 0.69 -2.19 5.81
C ARG A 59 0.47 -3.22 6.93
N PRO A 60 1.23 -4.33 7.04
CA PRO A 60 1.16 -5.20 8.22
C PRO A 60 1.89 -4.56 9.41
N SER A 61 1.28 -3.56 10.03
CA SER A 61 1.86 -2.80 11.16
C SER A 61 1.54 -3.40 12.54
N ARG A 62 0.47 -4.20 12.65
CA ARG A 62 0.07 -4.83 13.92
C ARG A 62 1.01 -5.97 14.31
N TYR A 63 1.32 -6.06 15.60
CA TYR A 63 2.13 -7.14 16.17
C TYR A 63 1.54 -8.51 15.80
N GLY A 64 2.41 -9.44 15.39
CA GLY A 64 2.01 -10.81 15.03
C GLY A 64 1.41 -10.98 13.63
N VAL A 65 1.02 -9.92 12.91
CA VAL A 65 0.50 -10.05 11.53
C VAL A 65 1.55 -10.64 10.61
N LEU A 66 2.79 -10.14 10.66
CA LEU A 66 3.89 -10.69 9.86
C LEU A 66 4.11 -12.18 10.17
N SER A 67 4.15 -12.55 11.45
CA SER A 67 4.29 -13.95 11.87
C SER A 67 3.13 -14.83 11.39
N ALA A 68 1.90 -14.33 11.41
CA ALA A 68 0.74 -15.03 10.90
C ALA A 68 0.79 -15.22 9.39
N LEU A 69 1.21 -14.20 8.64
CA LEU A 69 1.37 -14.23 7.18
C LEU A 69 2.52 -15.15 6.72
N THR A 70 3.57 -15.31 7.54
CA THR A 70 4.73 -16.16 7.22
C THR A 70 4.63 -17.57 7.80
N ARG A 71 3.57 -17.90 8.55
CA ARG A 71 3.39 -19.24 9.11
C ARG A 71 3.20 -20.25 7.97
N ALA A 72 3.93 -21.35 8.01
CA ALA A 72 3.88 -22.37 6.98
C ALA A 72 2.48 -23.02 6.87
N THR A 73 1.95 -23.04 5.63
CA THR A 73 0.85 -23.88 5.08
C THR A 73 -0.58 -23.37 5.31
N PRO A 74 -1.37 -23.10 4.24
CA PRO A 74 -1.85 -24.07 3.21
C PRO A 74 -1.23 -23.85 1.79
N PRO A 75 -1.64 -24.53 0.69
CA PRO A 75 -1.04 -24.35 -0.65
C PRO A 75 -0.92 -22.87 -1.07
N VAL A 76 0.08 -22.56 -1.91
CA VAL A 76 0.47 -21.19 -2.33
C VAL A 76 -0.72 -20.30 -2.70
N ASP A 77 -1.75 -20.86 -3.33
CA ASP A 77 -2.95 -20.12 -3.73
C ASP A 77 -3.77 -19.61 -2.53
N LEU A 78 -3.85 -20.40 -1.44
CA LEU A 78 -4.58 -20.00 -0.24
C LEU A 78 -3.83 -18.95 0.57
N VAL A 79 -2.48 -18.94 0.53
CA VAL A 79 -1.66 -17.91 1.17
C VAL A 79 -1.90 -16.54 0.53
N ARG A 80 -2.00 -16.48 -0.81
CA ARG A 80 -2.28 -15.21 -1.52
C ARG A 80 -3.63 -14.62 -1.13
N VAL A 81 -4.68 -15.45 -1.08
CA VAL A 81 -6.02 -15.03 -0.66
C VAL A 81 -6.02 -14.60 0.80
N HIS A 82 -5.42 -15.39 1.70
CA HIS A 82 -5.31 -15.05 3.12
C HIS A 82 -4.56 -13.72 3.35
N THR A 83 -3.47 -13.50 2.62
CA THR A 83 -2.70 -12.25 2.71
C THR A 83 -3.51 -11.06 2.20
N ALA A 84 -4.21 -11.21 1.08
CA ALA A 84 -5.08 -10.16 0.56
C ALA A 84 -6.21 -9.82 1.55
N MET A 85 -6.85 -10.83 2.15
CA MET A 85 -7.89 -10.65 3.17
C MET A 85 -7.36 -9.98 4.43
N ALA A 86 -6.23 -10.46 4.97
CA ALA A 86 -5.60 -9.88 6.16
C ALA A 86 -5.21 -8.42 5.94
N LEU A 87 -4.58 -8.10 4.81
CA LEU A 87 -4.20 -6.73 4.48
C LEU A 87 -5.43 -5.84 4.23
N ALA A 88 -6.49 -6.37 3.59
CA ALA A 88 -7.75 -5.65 3.40
C ALA A 88 -8.39 -5.27 4.73
N GLY A 89 -8.43 -6.20 5.69
CA GLY A 89 -8.95 -5.97 7.04
C GLY A 89 -8.17 -4.91 7.82
N LEU A 90 -6.87 -4.76 7.55
CA LEU A 90 -6.04 -3.71 8.16
C LEU A 90 -6.26 -2.32 7.56
N ALA A 91 -6.93 -2.19 6.41
CA ALA A 91 -7.24 -0.90 5.79
C ALA A 91 -8.64 -0.39 6.17
N LEU A 92 -9.43 -1.19 6.89
CA LEU A 92 -10.63 -0.68 7.55
C LEU A 92 -10.15 0.13 8.75
N PRO A 93 -10.56 1.41 8.89
CA PRO A 93 -10.29 2.15 10.11
C PRO A 93 -10.80 1.29 11.27
N ASP A 94 -9.98 1.14 12.31
CA ASP A 94 -10.53 0.78 13.61
C ASP A 94 -11.61 1.82 13.87
N GLU A 95 -12.87 1.42 13.85
CA GLU A 95 -13.93 2.21 14.46
C GLU A 95 -13.56 2.26 15.95
N GLU A 96 -12.73 3.27 16.27
CA GLU A 96 -12.50 3.73 17.62
C GLU A 96 -13.86 4.07 18.21
N THR A 97 -14.37 3.12 18.97
CA THR A 97 -14.65 3.33 20.38
C THR A 97 -15.36 4.65 20.68
N SER A 98 -16.69 4.60 20.63
CA SER A 98 -17.52 5.25 21.64
C SER A 98 -18.44 4.22 22.28
#